data_AF-A0A962H1F9-F1
#
_entry.id   AF-A0A962H1F9-F1
#
_cell.length_a   1.000
_cell.length_b   1.000
_cell.length_c   1.000
_cell.angle_alpha   90.00
_cell.angle_beta   90.00
_cell.angle_gamma   90.00
#
_symmetry.space_group_name_H-M   'P 1'
#
loop_
_entity.id
_entity.type
_entity.pdbx_description
1 polymer ?
#
loop_
_entity_poly.entity_id
_entity_poly.type
_entity_poly.pdbx_seq_one_letter_code
_entity_poly.pdbx_strand_id
1 'polypeptide(L)' 'MKPPICEVCHLDFRHELEKNPAAGGLVYFSDYQTLGNGMAGHPKGLGWFCAKHLKDAQFLSSLSKRMAMEQLRRKFNNFG' A
#
# COMPACT_ATOMS: atom_id res chain seq x y z
N MET A 1 10.28 3.86 -8.90
CA MET A 1 9.34 3.22 -7.93
C MET A 1 8.77 4.29 -7.03
N LYS A 2 7.53 4.12 -6.53
CA LYS A 2 6.95 5.06 -5.55
C LYS A 2 7.73 4.96 -4.23
N PRO A 3 7.92 6.09 -3.51
CA PRO A 3 8.52 6.05 -2.18
C PRO A 3 7.64 5.25 -1.20
N PRO A 4 8.24 4.61 -0.17
CA PRO A 4 7.59 4.03 1.01
C PRO A 4 6.74 5.04 1.81
N ILE A 5 5.62 5.46 1.24
CA ILE A 5 4.62 6.34 1.85
C ILE A 5 3.34 5.54 2.02
N CYS A 6 2.79 5.52 3.24
CA CYS A 6 1.60 4.74 3.52
C CYS A 6 0.39 5.29 2.75
N GLU A 7 -0.29 4.45 1.96
CA GLU A 7 -1.46 4.87 1.18
C GLU A 7 -2.69 5.22 2.06
N VAL A 8 -2.67 4.86 3.35
CA VAL A 8 -3.76 5.13 4.31
C VAL A 8 -3.51 6.44 5.06
N CYS A 9 -2.39 6.54 5.79
CA CYS A 9 -2.11 7.68 6.67
C CYS A 9 -1.08 8.67 6.11
N HIS A 10 -0.55 8.42 4.92
CA HIS A 10 0.47 9.26 4.25
C HIS A 10 1.76 9.44 5.06
N LEU A 11 1.99 8.61 6.08
CA LEU A 11 3.26 8.54 6.79
C LEU A 11 4.35 8.14 5.80
N ASP A 12 5.37 8.98 5.66
CA ASP A 12 6.63 8.62 5.03
C ASP A 12 7.43 7.79 6.03
N PHE A 13 7.66 6.51 5.71
CA PHE A 13 8.38 5.57 6.57
C PHE A 13 9.65 5.05 5.90
N ARG A 14 10.22 5.81 4.95
CA ARG A 14 11.42 5.44 4.20
C ARG A 14 12.60 5.12 5.09
N HIS A 15 12.89 6.01 6.04
CA HIS A 15 14.04 5.87 6.93
C HIS A 15 13.85 4.73 7.94
N GLU A 16 12.62 4.50 8.38
CA GLU A 16 12.26 3.40 9.26
C GLU A 16 12.39 2.07 8.54
N LEU A 17 12.00 2.00 7.27
CA LEU A 17 12.14 0.80 6.44
C LEU A 17 13.61 0.44 6.17
N GLU A 18 14.46 1.43 5.94
CA GLU A 18 15.92 1.24 5.78
C GLU A 18 16.57 0.62 7.02
N LYS A 19 16.09 1.02 8.21
CA LYS A 19 16.64 0.55 9.49
C LYS A 19 15.98 -0.73 9.98
N ASN A 20 14.72 -0.93 9.63
CA ASN A 20 13.89 -2.03 10.12
C ASN A 20 12.90 -2.48 9.02
N PRO A 21 13.12 -3.65 8.39
CA PRO A 21 12.20 -4.21 7.41
C PRO A 21 10.77 -4.42 7.91
N ALA A 22 10.54 -4.48 9.23
CA ALA A 22 9.21 -4.58 9.82
C ALA A 22 8.45 -3.24 9.91
N ALA A 23 9.08 -2.10 9.55
CA ALA A 23 8.45 -0.78 9.61
C ALA A 23 7.32 -0.58 8.58
N GLY A 24 7.24 -1.45 7.57
CA GLY A 24 6.18 -1.44 6.58
C GLY A 24 6.47 -2.40 5.43
N GLY A 25 5.64 -2.34 4.39
CA GLY A 25 5.80 -3.24 3.26
C GLY A 25 4.94 -2.85 2.06
N LEU A 26 5.27 -3.51 0.94
CA LEU A 26 4.47 -3.49 -0.28
C LEU A 26 3.38 -4.55 -0.20
N VAL A 27 2.18 -4.17 -0.63
CA VAL A 27 1.07 -5.10 -0.82
C VAL A 27 0.65 -5.08 -2.29
N TYR A 28 0.53 -6.28 -2.84
CA TYR A 28 0.00 -6.55 -4.16
C TYR A 28 -1.48 -6.91 -4.00
N PHE A 29 -2.34 -6.17 -4.68
CA PHE A 29 -3.78 -6.39 -4.72
C PHE A 29 -4.17 -7.22 -5.95
N SER A 30 -5.40 -7.69 -6.02
CA SER A 30 -5.85 -8.58 -7.12
C SER A 30 -5.91 -7.90 -8.48
N ASP A 31 -5.95 -6.57 -8.53
CA ASP A 31 -5.82 -5.77 -9.75
C ASP A 31 -4.36 -5.44 -10.10
N TYR A 32 -3.39 -6.14 -9.49
CA TYR A 32 -1.98 -5.98 -9.81
C TYR A 32 -1.72 -6.34 -11.27
N GLN A 33 -1.27 -5.34 -12.03
CA GLN A 33 -0.83 -5.52 -13.40
C GLN A 33 0.56 -4.92 -13.54
N THR A 34 1.51 -5.76 -13.96
CA THR A 34 2.80 -5.30 -14.42
C THR A 34 2.58 -4.44 -15.67
N LEU A 35 3.24 -3.29 -15.74
CA LEU A 35 3.24 -2.50 -16.97
C LEU A 35 3.99 -3.29 -18.03
N GLY A 36 3.36 -3.51 -19.18
CA GLY A 36 4.02 -4.14 -20.32
C GLY A 36 5.26 -3.37 -20.75
N ASN A 37 6.24 -4.10 -21.30
CA ASN A 37 7.51 -3.54 -21.77
C ASN A 37 7.28 -2.29 -22.64
N GLY A 38 7.87 -1.15 -22.24
CA GLY A 38 7.80 0.11 -22.98
C GLY A 38 6.75 1.11 -22.49
N MET A 39 5.89 0.76 -21.52
CA MET A 39 4.94 1.73 -20.94
C MET A 39 5.49 2.40 -19.68
N ALA A 40 5.71 3.71 -19.74
CA ALA A 40 5.90 4.54 -18.55
C ALA A 40 4.53 4.79 -17.88
N GLY A 41 4.35 4.28 -16.66
CA GLY A 41 3.10 4.40 -15.93
C GLY A 41 3.23 3.93 -14.50
N HIS A 42 2.12 3.84 -13.77
CA HIS A 42 2.10 3.24 -12.43
C HIS A 42 1.47 1.85 -12.52
N PRO A 43 2.16 0.79 -12.03
CA PRO A 43 1.54 -0.52 -11.90
C PRO A 43 0.27 -0.37 -11.07
N LYS A 44 -0.86 -0.82 -11.63
CA LYS A 44 -2.12 -0.90 -10.87
C LYS A 44 -1.96 -1.95 -9.78
N GLY A 45 -2.81 -1.88 -8.75
CA GLY A 45 -2.81 -2.89 -7.69
C GLY A 45 -1.58 -2.93 -6.78
N LEU A 46 -0.72 -1.90 -6.74
CA LEU A 46 0.43 -1.85 -5.83
C LEU A 46 0.33 -0.68 -4.85
N GLY A 47 0.64 -0.91 -3.56
CA GLY A 47 0.65 0.13 -2.54
C GLY A 47 1.64 -0.13 -1.41
N TRP A 48 2.16 0.95 -0.83
CA TRP A 48 3.00 0.93 0.36
C TRP A 48 2.15 1.14 1.62
N PHE A 49 2.46 0.39 2.68
CA PHE A 49 1.76 0.46 3.96
C PHE A 49 2.76 0.42 5.11
N CYS A 50 2.62 1.34 6.06
CA CYS A 50 3.39 1.28 7.30
C CYS A 50 2.96 0.07 8.16
N ALA A 51 3.77 -0.30 9.14
CA ALA A 51 3.52 -1.45 10.02
C ALA A 51 2.10 -1.49 10.60
N LYS A 52 1.54 -0.33 10.96
CA LYS A 52 0.18 -0.20 11.51
C LYS A 52 -0.91 -0.67 10.53
N HIS A 53 -0.76 -0.38 9.25
CA HIS A 53 -1.78 -0.66 8.23
C HIS A 53 -1.45 -1.89 7.36
N LEU A 54 -0.22 -2.40 7.44
CA LEU A 54 0.26 -3.48 6.58
C LEU A 54 -0.57 -4.76 6.71
N LYS A 55 -0.86 -5.19 7.95
CA LYS A 55 -1.60 -6.44 8.21
C LYS A 55 -3.01 -6.42 7.62
N ASP A 56 -3.72 -5.30 7.78
CA ASP A 56 -5.06 -5.15 7.21
C ASP A 56 -5.03 -5.01 5.69
N ALA A 57 -4.03 -4.32 5.14
CA ALA A 57 -3.84 -4.24 3.70
C ALA A 57 -3.57 -5.63 3.09
N GLN A 58 -2.73 -6.45 3.75
CA GLN A 58 -2.48 -7.84 3.35
C GLN A 58 -3.74 -8.70 3.41
N PHE A 59 -4.57 -8.55 4.44
CA PHE A 59 -5.85 -9.25 4.55
C PHE A 59 -6.80 -8.92 3.39
N LEU A 60 -6.74 -7.69 2.89
CA LEU A 60 -7.57 -7.20 1.78
C LEU A 60 -6.90 -7.36 0.41
N SER A 61 -5.76 -8.06 0.33
CA SER A 61 -5.00 -8.26 -0.92
C SER A 61 -5.79 -9.01 -2.01
N SER A 62 -6.80 -9.79 -1.64
CA SER A 62 -7.72 -10.45 -2.56
C SER A 62 -8.65 -9.48 -3.30
N LEU A 63 -8.84 -8.26 -2.77
CA LEU A 63 -9.64 -7.21 -3.38
C LEU A 63 -8.80 -6.34 -4.32
N SER A 64 -9.45 -5.60 -5.22
CA SER A 64 -8.78 -4.54 -5.96
C SER A 64 -8.26 -3.47 -5.00
N LYS A 65 -7.15 -2.81 -5.34
CA LYS A 65 -6.58 -1.73 -4.53
C LYS A 65 -7.62 -0.69 -4.17
N ARG A 66 -8.49 -0.30 -5.12
CA ARG A 66 -9.58 0.65 -4.86
C ARG A 66 -10.51 0.17 -3.73
N MET A 67 -11.00 -1.06 -3.80
CA MET A 67 -11.91 -1.63 -2.80
C MET A 67 -11.21 -1.83 -1.44
N ALA A 68 -9.97 -2.32 -1.45
CA ALA A 68 -9.18 -2.45 -0.23
C ALA A 68 -8.97 -1.08 0.45
N MET A 69 -8.65 -0.04 -0.33
CA MET A 69 -8.50 1.32 0.20
C MET A 69 -9.79 1.91 0.76
N GLU A 70 -10.94 1.64 0.14
CA GLU A 70 -12.25 2.04 0.69
C GLU A 70 -12.49 1.39 2.06
N GLN A 71 -12.17 0.11 2.23
CA GLN A 71 -12.31 -0.58 3.52
C GLN A 71 -11.29 -0.10 4.56
N LEU A 72 -10.02 0.08 4.17
CA LEU A 72 -8.98 0.60 5.06
C LEU A 72 -9.32 2.01 5.53
N ARG A 73 -9.81 2.88 4.63
CA ARG A 73 -10.28 4.22 5.01
C ARG A 73 -11.48 4.11 5.94
N ARG A 74 -12.48 3.28 5.68
CA ARG A 74 -13.59 3.11 6.65
C ARG A 74 -13.11 2.65 8.03
N LYS A 75 -12.11 1.78 8.07
CA LYS A 75 -11.55 1.24 9.32
C LYS A 75 -10.69 2.26 10.09
N PHE A 76 -9.92 3.09 9.38
CA PHE A 76 -8.88 3.96 9.98
C PHE A 76 -9.16 5.46 9.88
N ASN A 77 -10.13 5.89 9.07
CA ASN A 77 -10.53 7.30 8.88
C ASN A 77 -11.56 7.77 9.93
N ASN A 78 -11.71 7.01 11.02
CA ASN A 78 -12.42 7.42 12.24
C ASN A 78 -11.54 8.29 13.18
N PHE A 79 -10.39 8.77 12.71
CA PHE A 79 -9.62 9.83 13.36
C PHE A 79 -9.79 11.12 12.53
N GLY A 80 -10.97 11.73 12.67
CA GLY A 80 -11.20 13.14 12.36
C GLY A 80 -10.83 14.00 13.55
#